data_AF-A0A7Y1USJ9-F1
#
_entry.id   AF-A0A7Y1USJ9-F1
#
_cell.length_a   1.000
_cell.length_b   1.000
_cell.length_c   1.000
_cell.angle_alpha   90.00
_cell.angle_beta   90.00
_cell.angle_gamma   90.00
#
_symmetry.space_group_name_H-M   'P 1'
#
loop_
_entity.id
_entity.type
_entity.pdbx_description
1 polymer ?
#
loop_
_entity_poly.entity_id
_entity_poly.type
_entity_poly.pdbx_seq_one_letter_code
_entity_poly.pdbx_strand_id
1 'polypeptide(L)' 'MQIRDYIIRRLMVLPVLIIGVSIIVFALTRVGGSPIGEYLQTGMTQEEDTELEERYHLNDPVPVQYVYW' A
#
# COMPACT_ATOMS: atom_id res chain seq x y z
N MET A 1 12.81 -13.56 -32.58
CA MET A 1 11.49 -13.13 -32.05
C MET A 1 11.12 -11.85 -32.76
N GLN A 2 9.95 -11.77 -33.38
CA GLN A 2 9.53 -10.51 -33.99
C GLN A 2 9.28 -9.49 -32.87
N ILE A 3 9.51 -8.20 -33.15
CA ILE A 3 9.35 -7.11 -32.17
C ILE A 3 7.97 -7.16 -31.49
N ARG A 4 6.94 -7.60 -32.22
CA ARG A 4 5.56 -7.78 -31.70
C ARG A 4 5.48 -8.80 -30.56
N ASP A 5 6.11 -9.97 -30.70
CA ASP A 5 6.09 -11.02 -29.66
C ASP A 5 6.80 -10.55 -28.39
N TYR A 6 7.87 -9.79 -28.55
CA TYR A 6 8.61 -9.21 -27.44
C TYR A 6 7.76 -8.17 -26.68
N ILE A 7 7.07 -7.28 -27.41
CA ILE A 7 6.19 -6.26 -26.82
C ILE A 7 5.05 -6.93 -26.04
N ILE A 8 4.39 -7.94 -26.61
CA ILE A 8 3.30 -8.67 -25.95
C ILE A 8 3.79 -9.35 -24.68
N ARG A 9 4.93 -10.06 -24.75
CA ARG A 9 5.53 -10.70 -23.56
C ARG A 9 5.83 -9.67 -22.47
N ARG A 10 6.41 -8.53 -22.84
CA ARG A 10 6.76 -7.47 -21.88
C ARG A 10 5.53 -6.81 -21.26
N LEU A 11 4.47 -6.58 -22.05
CA LEU A 11 3.19 -6.06 -21.56
C LEU A 11 2.49 -7.02 -20.59
N MET A 12 2.64 -8.34 -20.76
CA MET A 12 2.09 -9.30 -19.80
C MET A 12 2.86 -9.35 -18.49
N VAL A 13 4.19 -9.18 -18.53
CA VAL A 13 5.04 -9.19 -17.33
C VAL A 13 4.93 -7.89 -16.53
N LEU A 14 4.71 -6.76 -17.20
CA LEU A 14 4.68 -5.43 -16.58
C LEU A 14 3.67 -5.33 -15.41
N PRO A 15 2.39 -5.73 -15.55
CA PRO A 15 1.43 -5.70 -14.44
C PRO A 15 1.89 -6.52 -13.24
N VAL A 16 2.46 -7.71 -13.47
CA VAL A 16 2.97 -8.57 -12.39
C VAL A 16 4.12 -7.88 -11.65
N LEU A 17 5.01 -7.24 -12.40
CA LEU A 17 6.14 -6.49 -11.83
C LEU A 17 5.66 -5.29 -11.02
N ILE A 18 4.68 -4.54 -11.53
CA ILE A 18 4.08 -3.39 -10.84
C ILE A 18 3.41 -3.85 -9.55
N ILE A 19 2.60 -4.90 -9.60
CA ILE A 19 1.92 -5.47 -8.42
C ILE A 19 2.95 -5.99 -7.39
N GLY A 20 4.01 -6.66 -7.84
CA GLY A 20 5.06 -7.14 -6.95
C GLY A 20 5.77 -5.99 -6.21
N VAL A 21 6.12 -4.92 -6.95
CA VAL A 21 6.74 -3.73 -6.35
C VAL A 21 5.79 -3.01 -5.41
N SER A 22 4.51 -2.84 -5.77
CA SER A 22 3.54 -2.17 -4.90
C SER A 22 3.30 -2.93 -3.60
N ILE A 23 3.26 -4.27 -3.63
CA ILE A 23 3.18 -5.10 -2.41
C ILE A 23 4.41 -4.88 -1.52
N ILE A 24 5.61 -4.82 -2.10
CA ILE A 24 6.84 -4.57 -1.34
C ILE A 24 6.80 -3.18 -0.69
N VAL A 25 6.42 -2.14 -1.43
CA VAL A 25 6.33 -0.78 -0.88
C VAL A 25 5.31 -0.72 0.24
N PHE A 26 4.11 -1.29 0.04
CA PHE A 26 3.08 -1.39 1.07
C PHE A 26 3.54 -2.16 2.31
N ALA A 27 4.28 -3.26 2.14
CA ALA A 27 4.83 -3.99 3.28
C ALA A 27 5.86 -3.15 4.05
N LEU A 28 6.70 -2.39 3.34
CA LEU A 28 7.71 -1.53 3.97
C LEU A 28 7.07 -0.38 4.76
N THR A 29 6.02 0.26 4.24
CA THR A 29 5.29 1.32 4.96
C THR A 29 4.63 0.80 6.24
N ARG A 30 4.28 -0.50 6.28
CA ARG A 30 3.65 -1.19 7.41
C ARG A 30 4.62 -1.69 8.47
N VAL A 31 5.84 -2.05 8.08
CA VAL A 31 6.88 -2.52 8.99
C VAL A 31 7.57 -1.35 9.71
N GLY A 32 7.54 -0.15 9.12
CA GLY A 32 8.22 1.04 9.65
C GLY A 32 7.61 1.70 10.90
N GLY A 33 6.45 1.24 11.36
CA GLY A 33 5.73 1.85 12.50
C GLY A 33 4.27 2.12 12.15
N SER A 34 3.70 3.18 12.72
CA SER A 34 2.35 3.62 12.33
C SER A 34 2.38 4.13 10.87
N PRO A 35 1.61 3.53 9.94
CA PRO A 35 1.53 3.98 8.56
C PRO A 35 1.04 5.42 8.43
N ILE A 36 0.36 5.91 9.46
CA ILE A 36 -0.15 7.28 9.58
C ILE A 36 0.65 8.11 10.58
N GLY A 37 1.83 7.64 11.00
CA GLY A 37 2.65 8.31 12.01
C GLY A 37 3.04 9.74 11.64
N GLU A 38 3.11 10.06 10.33
CA GLU A 38 3.32 11.42 9.84
C GLU A 38 2.08 12.33 9.99
N TYR A 39 0.89 11.76 10.05
CA TYR A 39 -0.38 12.48 10.24
C TYR A 39 -0.73 12.68 11.73
N LEU A 40 -0.09 11.91 12.62
CA LEU A 40 -0.28 12.06 14.07
C LEU A 40 0.33 13.39 14.54
N GLN A 41 -0.53 14.31 14.94
CA GLN A 41 -0.11 15.60 15.49
C GLN A 41 0.31 15.44 16.95
N THR A 42 1.34 16.19 17.37
CA THR A 42 1.77 16.20 18.78
C THR A 42 0.64 16.70 19.69
N GLY A 43 0.16 15.84 20.58
CA GLY A 43 -0.93 16.15 21.51
C GLY A 43 -2.30 15.56 21.15
N MET A 44 -2.37 14.73 20.10
CA MET A 44 -3.59 13.99 19.78
C MET A 44 -4.05 13.12 20.95
N THR A 45 -5.36 13.13 21.19
CA THR A 45 -6.00 12.24 22.15
C THR A 45 -6.12 10.83 21.59
N GLN A 46 -6.28 9.83 22.46
CA GLN A 46 -6.46 8.44 22.03
C GLN A 46 -7.73 8.24 21.18
N GLU A 47 -8.77 9.06 21.39
CA GLU A 47 -9.99 9.02 20.59
C GLU A 47 -9.75 9.50 19.16
N GLU A 48 -8.99 10.59 18.99
CA GLU A 48 -8.64 11.13 17.68
C GLU A 48 -7.71 10.19 16.89
N ASP A 49 -6.81 9.47 17.58
CA ASP A 49 -5.96 8.43 16.98
C ASP A 49 -6.83 7.27 16.44
N THR A 50 -7.78 6.80 17.25
CA THR A 50 -8.71 5.72 16.85
C THR A 50 -9.59 6.13 15.67
N GLU A 51 -10.09 7.37 15.64
CA GLU A 51 -10.85 7.89 14.49
C GLU A 51 -10.01 7.94 13.21
N LEU A 52 -8.72 8.27 13.32
CA LEU A 52 -7.82 8.23 12.17
C LEU A 52 -7.60 6.80 11.70
N GLU A 53 -7.32 5.87 12.61
CA GLU A 53 -7.13 4.46 12.25
C GLU A 53 -8.34 3.89 11.51
N GLU A 54 -9.55 4.23 11.95
CA GLU A 54 -10.79 3.83 11.29
C GLU A 54 -10.94 4.50 9.92
N ARG A 55 -10.66 5.79 9.80
CA ARG A 55 -10.72 6.54 8.54
C ARG A 55 -9.74 6.02 7.48
N TYR A 56 -8.56 5.58 7.91
CA TYR A 56 -7.52 5.03 7.03
C TYR A 56 -7.62 3.51 6.88
N HIS A 57 -8.71 2.89 7.35
CA HIS A 57 -8.96 1.45 7.24
C HIS A 57 -7.88 0.59 7.93
N LEU A 58 -7.10 1.14 8.87
CA LEU A 58 -5.98 0.43 9.50
C LEU A 58 -6.43 -0.77 10.34
N ASN A 59 -7.69 -0.79 10.75
CA ASN A 59 -8.33 -1.89 11.48
C ASN A 59 -8.94 -2.96 10.55
N ASP A 60 -9.00 -2.74 9.25
CA ASP A 60 -9.56 -3.69 8.28
C ASP A 60 -8.59 -4.83 7.93
N PRO A 61 -9.03 -5.92 7.30
CA PRO A 61 -8.12 -6.97 6.84
C PRO A 61 -7.01 -6.43 5.91
N VAL A 62 -5.79 -6.98 6.01
CA VAL A 62 -4.62 -6.54 5.22
C VAL A 62 -4.91 -6.38 3.70
N PRO A 63 -5.67 -7.28 3.04
CA PRO A 63 -6.02 -7.10 1.63
C PRO A 63 -6.86 -5.84 1.36
N VAL A 64 -7.74 -5.47 2.29
CA VAL A 64 -8.56 -4.25 2.20
C VAL A 64 -7.67 -3.03 2.35
N GLN A 65 -6.77 -3.05 3.35
CA GLN A 65 -5.80 -1.98 3.54
C GLN A 65 -4.90 -1.75 2.32
N TYR A 66 -4.51 -2.82 1.63
CA TYR A 66 -3.71 -2.71 0.40
C TYR A 66 -4.48 -2.06 -0.76
N VAL A 67 -5.81 -2.20 -0.79
CA VAL A 67 -6.66 -1.57 -1.81
C VAL A 67 -6.87 -0.08 -1.54
N TYR A 68 -6.86 0.32 -0.26
CA TYR A 68 -7.04 1.71 0.17
C TYR A 68 -5.74 2.51 0.35
N TRP A 69 -4.59 1.83 0.45
CA TRP A 69 -3.25 2.43 0.49
C TRP A 69 -2.88 3.08 -0.84
#